data_AF-A0A2H1VPM6-F1
#
_entry.id   AF-A0A2H1VPM6-F1
#
_cell.length_a   1.000
_cell.length_b   1.000
_cell.length_c   1.000
_cell.angle_alpha   90.00
_cell.angle_beta   90.00
_cell.angle_gamma   90.00
#
_symmetry.space_group_name_H-M   'P 1'
#
loop_
_entity.id
_entity.type
_entity.pdbx_description
1 polymer ?
#
loop_
_entity_poly.entity_id
_entity_poly.type
_entity_poly.pdbx_seq_one_letter_code
_entity_poly.pdbx_strand_id
1 'polypeptide(L)'
;METFYESASLMLRQFRALLHRQPLPTPAARLLQLTALNMFAVETTAASLKEGNSGERSAWLECALGVSLLMFGAMLERCCALLPEAPQSQHHTDALLLLPAIKVWSDWMLCHSSIWNPPPSFDSFDIG
;
A
#
# COMPACT_ATOMS: atom_id res chain seq x y z
N MET A 1 0.29 -18.97 -6.98
CA MET A 1 1.28 -18.32 -6.10
C MET A 1 2.66 -18.26 -6.74
N GLU A 2 3.06 -19.24 -7.54
CA GLU A 2 4.44 -19.35 -8.05
C GLU A 2 4.95 -18.09 -8.77
N THR A 3 4.11 -17.40 -9.54
CA THR A 3 4.47 -16.14 -10.23
C THR A 3 4.03 -14.86 -9.49
N PHE A 4 3.41 -14.98 -8.32
CA PHE A 4 2.83 -13.84 -7.60
C PHE A 4 3.92 -12.85 -7.19
N TYR A 5 4.99 -13.33 -6.55
CA TYR A 5 6.05 -12.47 -6.02
C TYR A 5 6.78 -11.71 -7.12
N GLU A 6 7.05 -12.36 -8.26
CA GLU A 6 7.63 -11.71 -9.43
C GLU A 6 6.71 -10.62 -9.99
N SER A 7 5.42 -10.94 -10.15
CA SER A 7 4.41 -10.00 -10.67
C SER A 7 4.21 -8.82 -9.72
N ALA A 8 4.15 -9.08 -8.42
CA ALA A 8 4.00 -8.07 -7.39
C ALA A 8 5.23 -7.16 -7.32
N SER A 9 6.45 -7.72 -7.41
CA SER A 9 7.69 -6.96 -7.43
C SER A 9 7.78 -6.05 -8.66
N LEU A 10 7.37 -6.53 -9.83
CA LEU A 10 7.27 -5.70 -11.03
C LEU A 10 6.22 -4.57 -10.86
N MET A 11 5.03 -4.90 -10.35
CA MET A 11 3.96 -3.93 -10.10
C MET A 11 4.41 -2.85 -9.12
N LEU A 12 5.08 -3.23 -8.01
CA LEU A 12 5.59 -2.30 -7.01
C LEU A 12 6.65 -1.35 -7.58
N ARG A 13 7.56 -1.85 -8.41
CA ARG A 13 8.56 -1.02 -9.12
C ARG A 13 7.89 -0.03 -10.06
N GLN A 14 6.92 -0.48 -10.85
CA GLN A 14 6.16 0.40 -11.75
C GLN A 14 5.33 1.43 -10.98
N PHE A 15 4.69 1.04 -9.88
CA PHE A 15 3.94 1.93 -9.02
C PHE A 15 4.85 3.01 -8.42
N ARG A 16 6.02 2.64 -7.88
CA ARG A 16 7.04 3.60 -7.42
C ARG A 16 7.47 4.54 -8.55
N ALA A 17 7.78 4.03 -9.73
CA ALA A 17 8.18 4.86 -10.87
C ALA A 17 7.09 5.88 -11.25
N LEU A 18 5.81 5.47 -11.22
CA LEU A 18 4.68 6.37 -11.48
C LEU A 18 4.54 7.47 -10.43
N LEU A 19 4.73 7.15 -9.15
CA LEU A 19 4.67 8.13 -8.05
C LEU A 19 5.78 9.20 -8.14
N HIS A 20 6.91 8.90 -8.78
CA HIS A 20 8.02 9.83 -8.95
C HIS A 20 7.91 10.75 -10.17
N ARG A 21 6.94 10.52 -11.07
CA ARG A 21 6.72 11.38 -12.23
C ARG A 21 6.09 12.71 -11.80
N GLN A 22 6.40 13.77 -12.55
CA GLN A 22 5.85 15.12 -12.34
C GLN A 22 5.28 15.69 -13.64
N PRO A 23 4.04 16.23 -13.64
CA PRO A 23 3.07 16.17 -12.54
C PRO A 23 2.68 14.71 -12.20
N LEU A 24 2.17 14.46 -11.00
CA LEU A 24 1.74 13.12 -10.60
C LEU A 24 0.67 12.62 -11.59
N PRO A 25 0.94 11.55 -12.38
CA PRO A 25 0.05 11.13 -13.46
C PRO A 25 -1.21 10.43 -12.94
N THR A 26 -1.25 10.12 -11.65
CA THR A 26 -2.33 9.35 -11.03
C THR A 26 -3.21 10.27 -10.19
N PRO A 27 -4.49 10.45 -10.54
CA PRO A 27 -5.40 11.29 -9.76
C PRO A 27 -5.71 10.65 -8.41
N ALA A 28 -6.04 11.49 -7.42
CA ALA A 28 -6.35 11.05 -6.05
C ALA A 28 -7.44 9.96 -5.99
N ALA A 29 -8.48 10.08 -6.83
CA ALA A 29 -9.55 9.07 -6.91
C ALA A 29 -9.03 7.68 -7.31
N ARG A 30 -8.02 7.62 -8.20
CA ARG A 30 -7.42 6.35 -8.62
C ARG A 30 -6.57 5.74 -7.50
N LEU A 31 -5.83 6.54 -6.75
CA LEU A 31 -5.08 6.08 -5.58
C LEU A 31 -6.02 5.55 -4.48
N LEU A 32 -7.16 6.21 -4.26
CA LEU A 32 -8.20 5.73 -3.36
C LEU A 32 -8.80 4.39 -3.81
N GLN A 33 -9.07 4.22 -5.11
CA GLN A 33 -9.54 2.94 -5.65
C GLN A 33 -8.52 1.82 -5.42
N LEU A 34 -7.22 2.07 -5.71
CA LEU A 34 -6.15 1.10 -5.46
C LEU A 34 -6.05 0.74 -3.98
N THR A 35 -6.17 1.75 -3.10
CA THR A 35 -6.17 1.56 -1.65
C THR A 35 -7.38 0.73 -1.19
N ALA A 36 -8.57 0.98 -1.74
CA ALA A 36 -9.77 0.21 -1.43
C ALA A 36 -9.65 -1.25 -1.92
N LEU A 37 -9.04 -1.49 -3.08
CA LEU A 37 -8.75 -2.84 -3.57
C LEU A 37 -7.77 -3.58 -2.66
N ASN A 38 -6.73 -2.90 -2.16
CA ASN A 38 -5.79 -3.43 -1.19
C ASN A 38 -6.51 -3.85 0.11
N MET A 39 -7.35 -2.97 0.66
CA MET A 39 -8.15 -3.29 1.86
C MET A 39 -9.06 -4.49 1.62
N PHE A 40 -9.77 -4.51 0.49
CA PHE A 40 -10.66 -5.61 0.14
C PHE A 40 -9.92 -6.94 0.02
N ALA A 41 -8.75 -6.96 -0.63
CA ALA A 41 -7.92 -8.16 -0.76
C ALA A 41 -7.45 -8.68 0.61
N VAL A 42 -7.04 -7.78 1.50
CA VAL A 42 -6.65 -8.13 2.87
C VAL A 42 -7.84 -8.67 3.66
N GLU A 43 -9.00 -8.00 3.66
CA GLU A 43 -10.19 -8.48 4.39
C GLU A 43 -10.70 -9.83 3.89
N THR A 44 -10.68 -10.03 2.57
CA THR A 44 -11.14 -11.29 1.96
C THR A 44 -10.24 -12.45 2.36
N THR A 45 -8.92 -12.22 2.41
CA THR A 45 -7.95 -13.26 2.80
C THR A 45 -7.86 -13.45 4.32
N ALA A 46 -8.23 -12.43 5.10
CA ALA A 46 -8.28 -12.47 6.57
C ALA A 46 -9.49 -13.22 7.13
N ALA A 47 -10.47 -13.62 6.31
CA ALA A 47 -11.61 -14.43 6.76
C ALA A 47 -11.15 -15.70 7.51
N SER A 48 -10.10 -16.35 7.01
CA SER A 48 -9.48 -17.54 7.62
C SER A 48 -8.94 -17.33 9.04
N LEU A 49 -8.48 -16.11 9.39
CA LEU A 49 -8.07 -15.79 10.77
C LEU A 49 -9.26 -15.57 11.70
N LYS A 50 -10.34 -14.98 11.18
CA LYS A 50 -11.55 -14.69 11.96
C LYS A 50 -12.29 -15.98 12.35
N GLU A 51 -12.13 -17.06 11.58
CA GLU A 51 -12.72 -18.38 11.81
C GLU A 51 -11.99 -19.23 12.87
N GLY A 52 -10.92 -18.73 13.50
CA GLY A 52 -10.28 -19.36 14.66
C GLY A 52 -9.29 -20.48 14.34
N ASN A 53 -8.83 -20.59 13.09
CA ASN A 53 -7.78 -21.52 12.71
C ASN A 53 -6.40 -20.91 13.05
N SER A 54 -5.68 -21.55 13.98
CA SER A 54 -4.26 -21.36 14.38
C SER A 54 -3.74 -19.97 14.78
N GLY A 55 -4.47 -18.86 14.57
CA GLY A 55 -3.97 -17.50 14.84
C GLY A 55 -2.82 -17.07 13.93
N GLU A 56 -2.40 -17.92 13.00
CA GLU A 56 -1.35 -17.66 12.02
C GLU A 56 -1.96 -17.10 10.73
N ARG A 57 -1.28 -16.14 10.10
CA ARG A 57 -1.74 -15.59 8.82
C ARG A 57 -1.55 -16.61 7.70
N SER A 58 -2.57 -16.77 6.87
CA SER A 58 -2.45 -17.57 5.66
C SER A 58 -1.43 -16.95 4.69
N ALA A 59 -0.81 -17.75 3.83
CA ALA A 59 0.12 -17.26 2.81
C ALA A 59 -0.51 -16.19 1.90
N TRP A 60 -1.81 -16.31 1.62
CA TRP A 60 -2.54 -15.32 0.83
C TRP A 60 -2.72 -14.00 1.56
N LEU A 61 -2.98 -14.03 2.87
CA LEU A 61 -3.03 -12.82 3.67
C LEU A 61 -1.64 -12.18 3.80
N GLU A 62 -0.60 -12.96 4.06
CA GLU A 62 0.79 -12.48 4.10
C GLU A 62 1.12 -11.72 2.80
N CYS A 63 0.79 -12.29 1.65
CA CYS A 63 0.98 -11.65 0.35
C CYS A 63 0.14 -10.39 0.14
N ALA A 64 -1.17 -10.46 0.40
CA ALA A 64 -2.07 -9.32 0.22
C ALA A 64 -1.66 -8.14 1.11
N LEU A 65 -1.34 -8.43 2.37
CA LEU A 65 -0.91 -7.43 3.32
C LEU A 65 0.47 -6.87 2.98
N GLY A 66 1.42 -7.74 2.59
CA GLY A 66 2.77 -7.34 2.18
C GLY A 66 2.75 -6.37 1.02
N VAL A 67 2.06 -6.70 -0.08
CA VAL A 67 1.92 -5.79 -1.24
C VAL A 67 1.25 -4.48 -0.84
N SER A 68 0.18 -4.56 -0.05
CA SER A 68 -0.57 -3.37 0.34
C SER A 68 0.24 -2.41 1.21
N LEU A 69 1.00 -2.93 2.18
CA LEU A 69 1.90 -2.13 3.01
C LEU A 69 3.07 -1.55 2.21
N LEU A 70 3.61 -2.27 1.23
CA LEU A 70 4.66 -1.75 0.35
C LEU A 70 4.14 -0.63 -0.56
N MET A 71 2.92 -0.74 -1.09
CA MET A 71 2.27 0.34 -1.83
C MET A 71 1.99 1.55 -0.94
N PHE A 72 1.46 1.34 0.27
CA PHE A 72 1.25 2.41 1.25
C PHE A 72 2.55 3.12 1.60
N GLY A 73 3.61 2.36 1.90
CA GLY A 73 4.93 2.89 2.21
C GLY A 73 5.49 3.74 1.06
N ALA A 74 5.35 3.30 -0.19
CA ALA A 74 5.79 4.08 -1.35
C ALA A 74 5.03 5.41 -1.51
N MET A 75 3.71 5.43 -1.25
CA MET A 75 2.93 6.66 -1.25
C MET A 75 3.36 7.60 -0.11
N LEU A 76 3.55 7.04 1.09
CA LEU A 76 3.96 7.80 2.27
C LEU A 76 5.36 8.41 2.10
N GLU A 77 6.33 7.63 1.65
CA GLU A 77 7.70 8.07 1.33
C GLU A 77 7.69 9.23 0.34
N ARG A 78 6.95 9.09 -0.77
CA ARG A 78 6.82 10.14 -1.77
C ARG A 78 6.15 11.39 -1.21
N CYS A 79 5.09 11.24 -0.41
CA CYS A 79 4.40 12.35 0.22
C CYS A 79 5.34 13.12 1.18
N CYS A 80 6.09 12.41 2.03
CA CYS A 80 7.09 13.01 2.92
C CYS A 80 8.18 13.78 2.16
N ALA A 81 8.59 13.31 0.98
CA ALA A 81 9.56 14.01 0.15
C ALA A 81 9.00 15.29 -0.50
N LEU A 82 7.69 15.35 -0.75
CA LEU A 82 7.05 16.48 -1.44
C LEU A 82 6.43 17.53 -0.50
N LEU A 83 6.04 17.13 0.72
CA LEU A 83 5.39 18.02 1.70
C LEU A 83 6.24 19.25 2.10
N PRO A 84 7.58 19.15 2.24
CA PRO A 84 8.41 20.31 2.59
C PRO A 84 8.53 21.38 1.50
N GLU A 85 8.13 21.06 0.26
CA GLU A 85 8.23 21.98 -0.86
C GLU A 85 7.32 23.20 -0.70
N ALA A 86 7.70 24.30 -1.37
CA ALA A 86 7.01 25.58 -1.23
C ALA A 86 5.49 25.44 -1.45
N PRO A 87 4.65 26.08 -0.62
CA PRO A 87 3.20 26.12 -0.84
C PRO A 87 2.90 26.59 -2.26
N GLN A 88 1.89 26.00 -2.91
CA GLN A 88 1.49 26.29 -4.30
C GLN A 88 2.47 25.80 -5.39
N SER A 89 3.59 25.17 -5.04
CA SER A 89 4.43 24.47 -6.02
C SER A 89 3.69 23.25 -6.61
N GLN A 90 4.10 22.80 -7.79
CA GLN A 90 3.60 21.56 -8.37
C GLN A 90 3.87 20.36 -7.44
N HIS A 91 5.02 20.36 -6.76
CA HIS A 91 5.40 19.33 -5.80
C HIS A 91 4.43 19.27 -4.62
N HIS A 92 4.11 20.42 -4.04
CA HIS A 92 3.14 20.52 -2.96
C HIS A 92 1.74 20.07 -3.43
N THR A 93 1.34 20.42 -4.65
CA THR A 93 0.08 19.97 -5.26
C THR A 93 0.05 18.44 -5.43
N ASP A 94 1.13 17.85 -5.93
CA ASP A 94 1.29 16.39 -6.06
C ASP A 94 1.22 15.70 -4.69
N ALA A 95 1.79 16.31 -3.63
CA ALA A 95 1.70 15.80 -2.27
C ALA A 95 0.24 15.70 -1.79
N LEU A 96 -0.57 16.74 -2.05
CA LEU A 96 -1.98 16.78 -1.66
C LEU A 96 -2.81 15.69 -2.36
N LEU A 97 -2.42 15.25 -3.55
CA LEU A 97 -3.09 14.16 -4.25
C LEU A 97 -2.89 12.78 -3.57
N LEU A 98 -1.80 12.61 -2.83
CA LEU A 98 -1.47 11.35 -2.12
C LEU A 98 -2.19 11.23 -0.78
N LEU A 99 -2.44 12.36 -0.09
CA LEU A 99 -2.97 12.40 1.27
C LEU A 99 -4.28 11.64 1.48
N PRO A 100 -5.29 11.67 0.59
CA PRO A 100 -6.54 10.95 0.82
C PRO A 100 -6.34 9.44 0.92
N ALA A 101 -5.53 8.85 0.03
CA ALA A 101 -5.22 7.42 0.04
C ALA A 101 -4.43 7.02 1.30
N ILE A 102 -3.42 7.83 1.67
CA ILE A 102 -2.63 7.64 2.89
C ILE A 102 -3.51 7.68 4.14
N LYS A 103 -4.40 8.68 4.24
CA LYS A 103 -5.33 8.83 5.37
C LYS A 103 -6.25 7.62 5.47
N VAL A 104 -6.87 7.20 4.37
CA VAL A 104 -7.81 6.07 4.36
C VAL A 104 -7.11 4.77 4.76
N TRP A 105 -5.91 4.48 4.24
CA TRP A 105 -5.13 3.31 4.67
C TRP A 105 -4.75 3.36 6.15
N SER A 106 -4.36 4.54 6.65
CA SER A 106 -4.02 4.74 8.06
C SER A 106 -5.23 4.49 8.98
N ASP A 107 -6.41 5.00 8.62
CA ASP A 107 -7.66 4.74 9.35
C ASP A 107 -7.96 3.24 9.41
N TRP A 108 -7.81 2.52 8.28
CA TRP A 108 -8.00 1.08 8.25
C TRP A 108 -7.00 0.35 9.15
N MET A 109 -5.72 0.73 9.12
CA MET A 109 -4.69 0.14 9.99
C MET A 109 -5.04 0.32 11.47
N LEU A 110 -5.50 1.50 11.89
CA LEU A 110 -5.89 1.75 13.27
C LEU A 110 -7.03 0.82 13.74
N CYS A 111 -7.99 0.55 12.86
CA CYS A 111 -9.12 -0.34 13.15
C CYS A 111 -8.78 -1.84 13.09
N HIS A 112 -7.69 -2.24 12.42
CA HIS A 112 -7.38 -3.63 12.11
C HIS A 112 -5.98 -4.05 12.59
N SER A 113 -5.56 -3.55 13.75
CA SER A 113 -4.23 -3.79 14.34
C SER A 113 -3.85 -5.27 14.45
N SER A 114 -4.80 -6.15 14.79
CA SER A 114 -4.56 -7.59 14.90
C SER A 114 -4.24 -8.28 13.57
N ILE A 115 -4.54 -7.64 12.43
CA ILE A 115 -4.27 -8.21 11.09
C ILE A 115 -2.82 -7.94 10.67
N TRP A 116 -2.31 -6.74 10.96
CA TRP A 116 -1.00 -6.30 10.48
C TRP A 116 0.08 -6.27 11.54
N ASN A 117 -0.25 -6.43 12.82
CA ASN A 117 0.72 -6.48 13.90
C ASN A 117 0.78 -7.90 14.49
N PRO A 118 1.91 -8.63 14.40
CA PRO A 118 3.20 -8.21 13.83
C PRO A 118 3.18 -8.06 12.30
N PRO A 119 4.06 -7.22 11.71
CA PRO A 119 4.11 -7.00 10.26
C PRO A 119 4.36 -8.29 9.45
N PRO A 120 3.95 -8.35 8.18
CA PRO A 120 4.30 -9.46 7.28
C PRO A 120 5.79 -9.49 6.98
N SER A 121 6.30 -10.66 6.59
CA SER A 121 7.64 -10.72 6.00
C SER A 121 7.62 -10.09 4.61
N PHE A 122 8.66 -9.31 4.32
CA PHE A 122 8.85 -8.68 3.02
C PHE A 122 9.94 -9.34 2.18
N ASP A 123 10.60 -10.39 2.69
CA ASP A 123 11.81 -10.99 2.09
C ASP A 123 11.57 -11.57 0.69
N SER A 124 10.32 -11.93 0.40
CA SER A 124 9.90 -12.47 -0.89
C SER A 124 9.72 -11.41 -1.98
N PHE A 125 9.79 -10.12 -1.65
CA PHE A 125 9.64 -9.03 -2.62
C PHE A 125 11.01 -8.43 -2.98
N ASP A 126 11.38 -8.48 -4.26
CA ASP A 126 12.55 -7.80 -4.77
C ASP A 126 12.19 -6.34 -5.08
N ILE A 127 12.51 -5.45 -4.15
CA ILE A 127 12.11 -4.03 -4.19
C ILE A 127 13.22 -3.16 -4.81
N GLY A 128 14.26 -3.78 -5.39
CA GLY A 128 15.46 -3.14 -5.99
C GLY A 128 15.29 -1.72 -6.50
#